data_AF-A0A2Z3V6H4-F1
#
_entry.id   AF-A0A2Z3V6H4-F1
#
_cell.length_a   1.000
_cell.length_b   1.000
_cell.length_c   1.000
_cell.angle_alpha   90.00
_cell.angle_beta   90.00
_cell.angle_gamma   90.00
#
_symmetry.space_group_name_H-M   'P 1'
#
loop_
_entity.id
_entity.type
_entity.pdbx_description
1 polymer ?
#
loop_
_entity_poly.entity_id
_entity_poly.type
_entity_poly.pdbx_seq_one_letter_code
_entity_poly.pdbx_strand_id
1 'polypeptide(L)'
;MSKARVLSTGTCGASFYSEGQMTASGERFNPDAMTAAHKSLPLDSKVRVTNPSTGKSVMVRINDRGPYVGGRCLDLSKAAFSAIGDIGAGTMRVKYEVLRP
;
A
#
# COMPACT_ATOMS: atom_id res chain seq x y z
N MET A 1 -17.01 -4.98 -18.29
CA MET A 1 -16.25 -4.84 -17.03
C MET A 1 -16.09 -3.35 -16.73
N SER A 2 -16.87 -2.77 -15.82
CA SER A 2 -16.73 -1.35 -15.48
C SER A 2 -15.40 -1.12 -14.76
N LYS A 3 -14.57 -0.18 -15.24
CA LYS A 3 -13.35 0.22 -14.53
C LYS A 3 -13.77 0.79 -13.17
N ALA A 4 -13.22 0.26 -12.08
CA ALA A 4 -13.44 0.82 -10.75
C ALA A 4 -13.18 2.35 -10.76
N ARG A 5 -14.15 3.13 -10.29
CA ARG A 5 -14.05 4.60 -10.28
C ARG A 5 -12.98 5.03 -9.28
N VAL A 6 -12.03 5.83 -9.75
CA VAL A 6 -10.99 6.45 -8.91
C VAL A 6 -11.60 7.64 -8.16
N LEU A 7 -11.45 7.67 -6.84
CA LEU A 7 -11.91 8.74 -5.97
C LEU A 7 -10.84 9.81 -5.78
N SER A 8 -9.58 9.39 -5.61
CA SER A 8 -8.43 10.29 -5.44
C SER A 8 -7.14 9.58 -5.85
N THR A 9 -6.09 10.37 -6.09
CA THR A 9 -4.78 9.85 -6.49
C THR A 9 -3.67 10.60 -5.78
N GLY A 10 -2.52 9.96 -5.59
CA GLY A 10 -1.32 10.62 -5.08
C GLY A 10 -0.03 9.93 -5.54
N THR A 11 1.11 10.55 -5.23
CA THR A 11 2.43 9.94 -5.40
C THR A 11 3.23 10.12 -4.12
N CYS A 12 4.00 9.10 -3.73
CA CYS A 12 4.86 9.15 -2.56
C CYS A 12 5.92 8.05 -2.60
N GLY A 13 6.84 8.05 -1.64
CA GLY A 13 7.63 6.87 -1.32
C GLY A 13 6.77 5.81 -0.65
N ALA A 14 7.04 4.57 -0.99
CA ALA A 14 6.52 3.38 -0.34
C ALA A 14 7.67 2.52 0.19
N SER A 15 7.46 1.90 1.35
CA SER A 15 8.32 0.82 1.83
C SER A 15 7.49 -0.42 2.15
N PHE A 16 8.06 -1.39 2.86
CA PHE A 16 7.33 -2.56 3.31
C PHE A 16 7.70 -2.94 4.74
N TYR A 17 6.85 -3.74 5.35
CA TYR A 17 7.09 -4.35 6.65
C TYR A 17 6.70 -5.82 6.63
N SER A 18 7.35 -6.60 7.50
CA SER A 18 7.16 -8.05 7.61
C SER A 18 7.01 -8.54 9.04
N GLU A 19 7.07 -7.64 10.03
CA GLU A 19 7.02 -8.00 11.44
C GLU A 19 5.59 -8.29 11.89
N GLY A 20 5.43 -9.39 12.64
CA GLY A 20 4.13 -9.75 13.20
C GLY A 20 3.73 -8.77 14.31
N GLN A 21 2.69 -7.98 14.05
CA GLN A 21 2.15 -6.99 15.00
C GLN A 21 0.63 -6.90 14.87
N MET A 22 -0.03 -6.28 15.85
CA MET A 22 -1.42 -5.89 15.70
C MET A 22 -1.50 -4.61 14.88
N THR A 23 -2.38 -4.58 13.89
CA THR A 23 -2.59 -3.39 13.04
C THR A 23 -3.62 -2.45 13.67
N ALA A 24 -3.69 -1.21 13.18
CA ALA A 24 -4.69 -0.25 13.62
C ALA A 24 -6.15 -0.65 13.31
N SER A 25 -6.38 -1.60 12.39
CA SER A 25 -7.70 -2.20 12.17
C SER A 25 -8.11 -3.24 13.21
N GLY A 26 -7.19 -3.61 14.12
CA GLY A 26 -7.42 -4.63 15.14
C GLY A 26 -7.18 -6.06 14.65
N GLU A 27 -6.84 -6.28 13.39
CA GLU A 27 -6.41 -7.59 12.89
C GLU A 27 -4.89 -7.80 13.09
N ARG A 28 -4.49 -9.07 13.20
CA ARG A 28 -3.06 -9.43 13.21
C ARG A 28 -2.47 -9.25 11.83
N PHE A 29 -1.33 -8.58 11.74
CA PHE A 29 -0.65 -8.37 10.48
C PHE A 29 -0.24 -9.70 9.83
N ASN A 30 -0.51 -9.81 8.53
CA ASN A 30 -0.09 -10.92 7.68
C ASN A 30 0.82 -10.39 6.54
N PRO A 31 2.12 -10.73 6.52
CA PRO A 31 3.04 -10.25 5.48
C PRO A 31 2.72 -10.78 4.07
N ASP A 32 1.95 -11.87 3.98
CA ASP A 32 1.55 -12.50 2.72
C ASP A 32 0.21 -11.98 2.18
N ALA A 33 -0.52 -11.17 2.97
CA ALA A 33 -1.77 -10.55 2.54
C ALA A 33 -1.52 -9.31 1.65
N MET A 34 -2.52 -8.89 0.88
CA MET A 34 -2.46 -7.67 0.06
C MET A 34 -2.97 -6.46 0.85
N THR A 35 -2.17 -6.00 1.80
CA THR A 35 -2.51 -4.91 2.73
C THR A 35 -1.44 -3.82 2.75
N ALA A 36 -1.80 -2.66 3.30
CA ALA A 36 -0.88 -1.55 3.50
C ALA A 36 -1.29 -0.65 4.67
N ALA A 37 -0.31 0.06 5.23
CA ALA A 37 -0.50 1.17 6.15
C ALA A 37 -0.56 2.50 5.40
N HIS A 38 -1.45 3.40 5.84
CA HIS A 38 -1.48 4.80 5.38
C HIS A 38 -1.85 5.74 6.53
N LYS A 39 -1.31 6.97 6.51
CA LYS A 39 -1.47 7.97 7.59
C LYS A 39 -2.93 8.31 7.89
N SER A 40 -3.71 8.59 6.86
CA SER A 40 -5.05 9.18 7.00
C SER A 40 -6.15 8.55 6.15
N LEU A 41 -5.84 7.57 5.29
CA LEU A 41 -6.90 6.93 4.50
C LEU A 41 -7.78 6.11 5.46
N PRO A 42 -9.11 6.10 5.26
CA PRO A 42 -9.98 5.24 6.03
C PRO A 42 -9.48 3.79 6.00
N LEU A 43 -9.61 3.09 7.13
CA LEU A 43 -9.40 1.65 7.13
C LEU A 43 -10.39 1.00 6.14
N ASP A 44 -9.98 -0.12 5.58
CA ASP A 44 -10.66 -0.87 4.52
C ASP A 44 -10.77 -0.15 3.16
N SER A 45 -10.09 0.99 2.99
CA SER A 45 -9.93 1.61 1.68
C SER A 45 -9.24 0.65 0.71
N LYS A 46 -9.84 0.47 -0.48
CA LYS A 46 -9.21 -0.25 -1.60
C LYS A 46 -8.33 0.71 -2.39
N VAL A 47 -7.06 0.37 -2.53
CA VAL A 47 -6.07 1.24 -3.19
C VAL A 47 -5.34 0.45 -4.27
N ARG A 48 -5.31 0.99 -5.49
CA ARG A 48 -4.37 0.53 -6.51
C ARG A 48 -3.05 1.23 -6.30
N VAL A 49 -1.97 0.47 -6.18
CA VAL A 49 -0.60 1.00 -6.06
C VAL A 49 0.17 0.57 -7.29
N THR A 50 0.75 1.54 -7.99
CA THR A 50 1.48 1.33 -9.24
C THR A 50 2.92 1.77 -9.05
N ASN A 51 3.85 0.91 -9.42
CA ASN A 51 5.24 1.30 -9.60
C ASN A 51 5.40 1.93 -11.00
N PRO A 52 5.61 3.26 -11.10
CA PRO A 52 5.69 3.95 -12.40
C PRO A 52 6.92 3.56 -13.21
N SER A 53 7.98 3.02 -12.60
CA SER A 53 9.18 2.63 -13.35
C SER A 53 9.00 1.32 -14.13
N THR A 54 8.09 0.45 -13.69
CA THR A 54 7.83 -0.85 -14.34
C THR A 54 6.42 -0.97 -14.92
N GLY A 55 5.50 -0.07 -14.55
CA GLY A 55 4.09 -0.14 -14.90
C GLY A 55 3.29 -1.20 -14.13
N LYS A 56 3.95 -2.01 -13.28
CA LYS A 56 3.28 -3.03 -12.47
C LYS A 56 2.40 -2.39 -11.41
N SER A 57 1.26 -3.01 -11.11
CA SER A 57 0.34 -2.54 -10.08
C SER A 57 -0.23 -3.67 -9.24
N VAL A 58 -0.58 -3.35 -8.00
CA VAL A 58 -1.21 -4.26 -7.04
C VAL A 58 -2.39 -3.55 -6.37
N MET A 59 -3.42 -4.32 -6.04
CA MET A 59 -4.54 -3.84 -5.24
C MET A 59 -4.29 -4.19 -3.78
N VAL A 60 -4.38 -3.21 -2.89
CA VAL A 60 -4.24 -3.42 -1.43
C VAL A 60 -5.43 -2.86 -0.67
N ARG A 61 -5.65 -3.41 0.52
CA ARG A 61 -6.56 -2.85 1.52
C ARG A 61 -5.77 -2.10 2.59
N ILE A 62 -6.21 -0.90 2.95
CA ILE A 62 -5.63 -0.17 4.08
C ILE A 62 -6.11 -0.79 5.39
N ASN A 63 -5.20 -1.39 6.15
CA ASN A 63 -5.53 -2.03 7.43
C ASN A 63 -4.74 -1.43 8.61
N ASP A 64 -3.83 -0.51 8.34
CA ASP A 64 -2.90 -0.01 9.36
C ASP A 64 -2.56 1.49 9.19
N ARG A 65 -1.77 2.03 10.11
CA ARG A 65 -1.38 3.44 10.19
C ARG A 65 0.14 3.65 10.06
N GLY A 66 0.51 4.82 9.55
CA GLY A 66 1.89 5.15 9.18
C GLY A 66 2.06 5.20 7.65
N PRO A 67 3.29 5.17 7.13
CA PRO A 67 4.57 5.37 7.83
C PRO A 67 4.68 6.79 8.39
N TYR A 68 5.18 6.96 9.62
CA TYR A 68 5.43 8.30 10.20
C TYR A 68 6.80 8.87 9.83
N VAL A 69 7.24 8.62 8.60
CA VAL A 69 8.52 9.12 8.07
C VAL A 69 8.25 10.07 6.91
N GLY A 70 9.08 11.11 6.80
CA GLY A 70 9.02 12.08 5.71
C GLY A 70 9.20 11.41 4.34
N GLY A 71 8.50 11.92 3.33
CA GLY A 71 8.58 11.41 1.96
C GLY A 71 7.87 10.08 1.69
N ARG A 72 7.43 9.34 2.73
CA ARG A 72 6.65 8.10 2.60
C ARG A 72 5.19 8.30 2.98
N CYS A 73 4.30 7.62 2.26
CA CYS A 73 2.87 7.61 2.58
C CYS A 73 2.23 6.22 2.60
N LEU A 74 2.93 5.20 2.09
CA LEU A 74 2.47 3.82 2.10
C LEU A 74 3.56 2.92 2.65
N ASP A 75 3.18 2.02 3.56
CA ASP A 75 3.98 0.84 3.88
C ASP A 75 3.17 -0.37 3.46
N LEU A 76 3.66 -1.08 2.45
CA LEU A 76 3.02 -2.26 1.89
C LEU A 76 3.35 -3.48 2.77
N SER A 77 2.50 -4.50 2.73
CA SER A 77 2.96 -5.83 3.12
C SER A 77 4.12 -6.29 2.23
N LYS A 78 4.92 -7.24 2.73
CA LYS A 78 6.02 -7.84 1.96
C LYS A 78 5.53 -8.41 0.62
N ALA A 79 4.40 -9.12 0.61
CA ALA A 79 3.82 -9.66 -0.62
C ALA A 79 3.39 -8.56 -1.60
N ALA A 80 2.69 -7.53 -1.14
CA ALA A 80 2.25 -6.44 -2.01
C ALA A 80 3.43 -5.65 -2.60
N PHE A 81 4.48 -5.41 -1.82
CA PHE A 81 5.70 -4.75 -2.32
C PHE A 81 6.39 -5.60 -3.39
N SER A 82 6.57 -6.90 -3.12
CA SER A 82 7.23 -7.83 -4.06
C SER A 82 6.49 -7.99 -5.39
N ALA A 83 5.17 -7.79 -5.41
CA ALA A 83 4.37 -7.88 -6.62
C ALA A 83 4.68 -6.76 -7.63
N ILE A 84 5.15 -5.60 -7.17
CA ILE A 84 5.37 -4.41 -8.02
C ILE A 84 6.80 -3.86 -7.96
N GLY A 85 7.67 -4.40 -7.10
CA GLY A 85 9.04 -3.91 -6.91
C GLY A 85 9.98 -4.98 -6.37
N ASP A 86 11.25 -4.62 -6.27
CA ASP A 86 12.30 -5.48 -5.72
C ASP A 86 12.48 -5.20 -4.22
N ILE A 87 12.28 -6.23 -3.39
CA ILE A 87 12.48 -6.17 -1.93
C ILE A 87 13.90 -5.67 -1.59
N GLY A 88 14.91 -5.99 -2.39
CA GLY A 88 16.30 -5.58 -2.17
C GLY A 88 16.49 -4.05 -2.18
N ALA A 89 15.61 -3.30 -2.84
CA ALA A 89 15.66 -1.84 -2.86
C ALA A 89 15.16 -1.19 -1.55
N GLY A 90 14.38 -1.91 -0.73
CA GLY A 90 13.83 -1.42 0.54
C GLY A 90 12.70 -0.38 0.40
N THR A 91 12.77 0.49 -0.59
CA THR A 91 11.79 1.55 -0.87
C THR A 91 11.61 1.76 -2.37
N MET A 92 10.46 2.32 -2.77
CA MET A 92 10.22 2.74 -4.15
C MET A 92 9.26 3.93 -4.20
N ARG A 93 9.33 4.74 -5.26
CA ARG A 93 8.32 5.78 -5.53
C ARG A 93 7.12 5.13 -6.21
N VAL A 94 5.92 5.42 -5.74
CA VAL A 94 4.67 4.85 -6.27
C VAL A 94 3.65 5.94 -6.62
N LYS A 95 2.76 5.61 -7.55
CA LYS A 95 1.47 6.29 -7.73
C LYS A 95 0.40 5.44 -7.07
N TYR A 96 -0.51 6.03 -6.31
CA TYR A 96 -1.65 5.32 -5.76
C TYR A 96 -2.98 5.94 -6.20
N GLU A 97 -4.02 5.11 -6.28
CA GLU A 97 -5.38 5.48 -6.65
C GLU A 97 -6.35 4.86 -5.64
N VAL A 98 -7.11 5.69 -4.92
CA VAL A 98 -8.16 5.20 -4.03
C VAL A 98 -9.38 4.85 -4.87
N LEU A 99 -9.86 3.62 -4.74
CA LEU A 99 -10.99 3.13 -5.52
C LEU A 99 -12.27 3.21 -4.73
N ARG A 100 -13.38 3.47 -5.43
CA ARG A 100 -14.71 3.33 -4.85
C ARG A 100 -14.90 1.88 -4.35
N PRO A 101 -15.46 1.68 -3.15
CA PRO A 101 -15.74 0.35 -2.59
C PRO A 101 -16.48 -0.58 -3.54
#